data_AF-A0A967GTA4-F1
#
_entry.id   AF-A0A967GTA4-F1
#
_cell.length_a   1.000
_cell.length_b   1.000
_cell.length_c   1.000
_cell.angle_alpha   90.00
_cell.angle_beta   90.00
_cell.angle_gamma   90.00
#
_symmetry.space_group_name_H-M   'P 1'
#
loop_
_entity.id
_entity.type
_entity.pdbx_description
1 polymer ?
#
loop_
_entity_poly.entity_id
_entity_poly.type
_entity_poly.pdbx_seq_one_letter_code
_entity_poly.pdbx_strand_id
1 'polypeptide(L)'
;YCRVFHVRVGGHHGWLLPGHQRSFNRPPCFFDSVDRLIEIDRGSPTGVEVYRHTRFPERYRDGLFFACWTYGRVYFTPLEPEGETYRRHQPEIFLETTGNLGFAPSDLAVHPPTGDLFVAVGGRGTRGAVYRVSNPKGRKDA
;
A
#
# COMPACT_ATOMS: atom_id res chain seq x y z
N TYR A 1 -2.64 13.39 -2.68
CA TYR A 1 -3.31 12.15 -3.07
C TYR A 1 -2.30 11.04 -3.17
N CYS A 2 -2.27 10.20 -2.13
CA CYS A 2 -1.74 8.86 -2.23
C CYS A 2 -2.65 8.12 -3.22
N ARG A 3 -2.05 7.57 -4.28
CA ARG A 3 -2.78 7.00 -5.41
C ARG A 3 -2.21 5.62 -5.72
N VAL A 4 -3.10 4.67 -5.94
CA VAL A 4 -2.73 3.34 -6.44
C VAL A 4 -3.23 3.22 -7.86
N PHE A 5 -2.36 2.73 -8.72
CA PHE A 5 -2.64 2.51 -10.13
C PHE A 5 -2.43 1.05 -10.49
N HIS A 6 -3.31 0.50 -11.33
CA HIS A 6 -3.01 -0.71 -12.07
C HIS A 6 -2.19 -0.31 -13.31
N VAL A 7 -0.91 -0.68 -13.34
CA VAL A 7 -0.04 -0.39 -14.49
C VAL A 7 -0.43 -1.30 -15.64
N ARG A 8 -0.82 -0.71 -16.77
CA ARG A 8 -1.29 -1.40 -17.98
C ARG A 8 -0.58 -0.88 -19.21
N VAL A 9 -0.43 -1.75 -20.22
CA VAL A 9 0.20 -1.40 -21.50
C VAL A 9 -0.59 -0.25 -22.15
N GLY A 10 0.12 0.78 -22.61
CA GLY A 10 -0.48 1.95 -23.27
C GLY A 10 -1.21 2.92 -22.33
N GLY A 11 -1.27 2.66 -21.02
CA GLY A 11 -1.90 3.54 -20.05
C GLY A 11 -1.02 4.73 -19.66
N HIS A 12 -1.61 5.92 -19.50
CA HIS A 12 -0.95 7.10 -18.97
C HIS A 12 -1.28 7.33 -17.47
N HIS A 13 -0.39 6.88 -16.57
CA HIS A 13 -0.58 6.95 -15.10
C HIS A 13 -0.16 8.28 -14.45
N GLY A 14 0.14 9.30 -15.26
CA GLY A 14 0.68 10.58 -14.82
C GLY A 14 2.21 10.54 -14.79
N TRP A 15 2.84 11.08 -15.84
CA TRP A 15 4.30 11.03 -16.00
C TRP A 15 5.04 12.03 -15.10
N LEU A 16 6.26 11.64 -14.71
CA LEU A 16 7.26 12.43 -13.99
C LEU A 16 7.98 13.35 -14.97
N LEU A 17 8.09 14.65 -14.67
CA LEU A 17 8.93 15.55 -15.47
C LEU A 17 10.40 15.06 -15.50
N PRO A 18 11.21 15.45 -16.50
CA PRO A 18 12.65 15.19 -16.48
C PRO A 18 13.30 15.73 -15.19
N GLY A 19 14.04 14.86 -14.49
CA GLY A 19 14.74 15.20 -13.24
C GLY A 19 13.84 15.31 -12.00
N HIS A 20 14.39 15.82 -10.90
CA HIS A 20 13.70 16.02 -9.61
C HIS A 20 12.62 17.12 -9.62
N GLN A 21 12.14 17.53 -10.80
CA GLN A 21 11.13 18.57 -10.93
C GLN A 21 9.78 18.10 -10.40
N ARG A 22 8.93 19.05 -10.01
CA ARG A 22 7.59 18.76 -9.48
C ARG A 22 6.79 17.97 -10.51
N SER A 23 6.50 16.71 -10.19
CA SER A 23 5.62 15.84 -10.97
C SER A 23 4.27 16.53 -11.14
N PHE A 24 3.79 16.63 -12.37
CA PHE A 24 2.44 17.13 -12.62
C PHE A 24 1.45 16.04 -12.24
N ASN A 25 0.66 16.27 -11.18
CA ASN A 25 -0.48 15.43 -10.87
C ASN A 25 -1.61 15.70 -11.87
N ARG A 26 -1.56 15.02 -13.03
CA ARG A 26 -2.55 15.16 -14.10
C ARG A 26 -3.96 14.83 -13.58
N PRO A 27 -4.95 15.73 -13.75
CA PRO A 27 -6.34 15.48 -13.39
C PRO A 27 -6.94 14.23 -14.07
N PRO A 28 -7.93 13.56 -13.45
CA PRO A 28 -8.60 12.40 -14.05
C PRO A 28 -9.40 12.74 -15.31
N CYS A 29 -9.82 14.00 -15.47
CA CYS A 29 -10.68 14.43 -16.58
C CYS A 29 -9.99 14.44 -17.95
N PHE A 30 -8.68 14.21 -18.02
CA PHE A 30 -7.99 14.07 -19.30
C PHE A 30 -8.35 12.73 -19.95
N PHE A 31 -8.65 12.75 -21.25
CA PHE A 31 -9.18 11.60 -21.99
C PHE A 31 -8.25 10.38 -22.03
N ASP A 32 -6.94 10.59 -21.84
CA ASP A 32 -5.90 9.56 -21.85
C ASP A 32 -5.45 9.16 -20.43
N SER A 33 -5.97 9.82 -19.38
CA SER A 33 -5.71 9.42 -18.00
C SER A 33 -6.36 8.08 -17.72
N VAL A 34 -5.57 7.12 -17.25
CA VAL A 34 -6.10 5.85 -16.76
C VAL A 34 -6.85 6.02 -15.43
N ASP A 35 -7.78 5.11 -15.20
CA ASP A 35 -8.47 5.00 -13.92
C ASP A 35 -7.49 4.80 -12.76
N ARG A 36 -7.72 5.54 -11.68
CA ARG A 36 -7.03 5.38 -10.40
C ARG A 36 -7.76 4.29 -9.63
N LEU A 37 -7.07 3.20 -9.26
CA LEU A 37 -7.69 2.17 -8.43
C LEU A 37 -8.06 2.75 -7.05
N ILE A 38 -7.15 3.51 -6.45
CA ILE A 38 -7.36 4.05 -5.11
C ILE A 38 -6.89 5.49 -5.09
N GLU A 39 -7.67 6.34 -4.44
CA GLU A 39 -7.29 7.71 -4.14
C GLU A 39 -7.54 8.01 -2.66
N ILE A 40 -6.45 8.23 -1.92
CA ILE A 40 -6.47 8.59 -0.50
C ILE A 40 -5.92 10.01 -0.38
N ASP A 41 -6.76 10.91 0.16
CA ASP A 41 -6.66 12.38 0.25
C ASP A 41 -5.24 13.00 0.34
N ARG A 42 -4.86 13.78 1.35
CA ARG A 42 -3.53 14.43 1.39
C ARG A 42 -2.42 13.48 1.89
N GLY A 43 -2.51 12.20 1.53
CA GLY A 43 -1.58 11.16 1.93
C GLY A 43 -0.22 11.23 1.23
N SER A 44 0.78 10.57 1.83
CA SER A 44 2.13 10.40 1.31
C SER A 44 2.43 8.90 1.17
N PRO A 45 2.38 8.32 -0.04
CA PRO A 45 2.69 6.91 -0.26
C PRO A 45 4.16 6.64 0.01
N THR A 46 4.47 5.55 0.72
CA THR A 46 5.85 5.21 1.10
C THR A 46 6.27 3.78 0.77
N GLY A 47 5.36 2.81 0.93
CA GLY A 47 5.60 1.41 0.61
C GLY A 47 4.34 0.72 0.11
N VAL A 48 4.51 -0.32 -0.68
CA VAL A 48 3.42 -1.12 -1.25
C VAL A 48 3.87 -2.57 -1.37
N GLU A 49 2.98 -3.50 -1.08
CA GLU A 49 3.29 -4.93 -1.08
C GLU A 49 2.06 -5.75 -1.46
N VAL A 50 2.23 -6.74 -2.35
CA VAL A 50 1.15 -7.67 -2.72
C VAL A 50 1.31 -8.95 -1.94
N TYR A 51 0.28 -9.35 -1.21
CA TYR A 51 0.36 -10.48 -0.29
C TYR A 51 0.18 -11.82 -1.01
N ARG A 52 1.29 -12.38 -1.52
CA ARG A 52 1.32 -13.69 -2.18
C ARG A 52 1.75 -14.80 -1.23
N HIS A 53 1.04 -14.92 -0.10
CA HIS A 53 1.29 -15.96 0.89
C HIS A 53 -0.02 -16.43 1.54
N THR A 54 0.04 -17.51 2.31
CA THR A 54 -1.15 -18.15 2.93
C THR A 54 -1.22 -17.99 4.45
N ARG A 55 -0.29 -17.23 5.05
CA ARG A 55 -0.13 -17.15 6.51
C ARG A 55 -1.23 -16.31 7.17
N PHE A 56 -1.60 -15.19 6.55
CA PHE A 56 -2.75 -14.40 6.94
C PHE A 56 -4.06 -15.08 6.52
N PRO A 57 -5.18 -14.75 7.19
CA PRO A 57 -6.51 -15.24 6.80
C PRO A 57 -6.80 -15.04 5.31
N GLU A 58 -7.63 -15.91 4.74
CA GLU A 58 -7.93 -15.95 3.31
C GLU A 58 -8.31 -14.60 2.70
N ARG A 59 -9.06 -13.77 3.46
CA ARG A 59 -9.43 -12.41 3.05
C ARG A 59 -8.27 -11.48 2.66
N TYR A 60 -7.05 -11.78 3.11
CA TYR A 60 -5.85 -10.98 2.86
C TYR A 60 -5.00 -11.52 1.69
N ARG A 61 -5.29 -12.74 1.21
CA ARG A 61 -4.54 -13.37 0.13
C ARG A 61 -4.76 -12.63 -1.17
N ASP A 62 -3.68 -12.45 -1.92
CA ASP A 62 -3.64 -11.75 -3.21
C ASP A 62 -4.12 -10.28 -3.15
N GLY A 63 -4.31 -9.74 -1.95
CA GLY A 63 -4.61 -8.33 -1.74
C GLY A 63 -3.36 -7.46 -1.63
N LEU A 64 -3.58 -6.16 -1.66
CA LEU A 64 -2.55 -5.12 -1.65
C LEU A 64 -2.47 -4.46 -0.27
N PHE A 65 -1.27 -4.43 0.30
CA PHE A 65 -0.94 -3.56 1.42
C PHE A 65 -0.24 -2.30 0.91
N PHE A 66 -0.58 -1.13 1.42
CA PHE A 66 0.19 0.08 1.15
C PHE A 66 0.27 1.00 2.36
N ALA A 67 1.41 1.67 2.50
CA ALA A 67 1.73 2.56 3.60
C ALA A 67 1.47 4.02 3.23
N CYS A 68 0.90 4.76 4.18
CA CYS A 68 0.71 6.20 4.08
C CYS A 68 1.31 6.90 5.29
N TRP A 69 2.42 7.59 5.07
CA TRP A 69 3.18 8.28 6.11
C TRP A 69 2.40 9.43 6.75
N THR A 70 1.72 10.29 5.96
CA THR A 70 0.98 11.46 6.47
C THR A 70 -0.08 11.10 7.52
N TYR A 71 -0.80 10.00 7.30
CA TYR A 71 -1.88 9.56 8.21
C TYR A 71 -1.40 8.56 9.26
N GLY A 72 -0.17 8.06 9.13
CA GLY A 72 0.32 6.99 9.97
C GLY A 72 -0.54 5.73 9.87
N ARG A 73 -0.77 5.26 8.64
CA ARG A 73 -1.63 4.10 8.38
C ARG A 73 -1.01 3.14 7.40
N VAL A 74 -1.24 1.85 7.65
CA VAL A 74 -1.16 0.83 6.61
C VAL A 74 -2.57 0.47 6.20
N TYR A 75 -2.84 0.53 4.91
CA TYR A 75 -4.11 0.12 4.33
C TYR A 75 -3.98 -1.27 3.75
N PHE A 76 -5.06 -2.04 3.83
CA PHE A 76 -5.24 -3.26 3.05
C PHE A 76 -6.31 -3.02 1.99
N THR A 77 -6.11 -3.55 0.80
CA THR A 77 -7.07 -3.49 -0.30
C THR A 77 -7.22 -4.88 -0.88
N PRO A 78 -8.40 -5.50 -0.75
CA PRO A 78 -8.69 -6.73 -1.47
C PRO A 78 -8.76 -6.43 -2.97
N LEU A 79 -8.26 -7.35 -3.79
CA LEU A 79 -8.25 -7.23 -5.24
C LEU A 79 -9.07 -8.38 -5.83
N GLU A 80 -10.20 -8.05 -6.45
CA GLU A 80 -11.05 -9.03 -7.17
C GLU A 80 -10.96 -8.77 -8.68
N PRO A 81 -10.30 -9.64 -9.45
CA PRO A 81 -10.11 -9.45 -10.88
C PRO A 81 -11.43 -9.39 -11.65
N GLU A 82 -11.54 -8.44 -12.57
CA GLU A 82 -12.63 -8.33 -13.55
C GLU A 82 -12.07 -7.79 -14.86
N GLY A 83 -12.03 -8.65 -15.89
CA GLY A 83 -11.40 -8.34 -17.17
C GLY A 83 -9.93 -7.94 -17.00
N GLU A 84 -9.58 -6.76 -17.50
CA GLU A 84 -8.22 -6.19 -17.48
C GLU A 84 -7.93 -5.37 -16.20
N THR A 85 -8.78 -5.44 -15.18
CA THR A 85 -8.63 -4.66 -13.93
C THR A 85 -9.24 -5.37 -12.72
N TYR A 86 -9.50 -4.63 -11.63
CA TYR A 86 -10.13 -5.13 -10.42
C TYR A 86 -11.47 -4.44 -10.17
N ARG A 87 -12.53 -5.21 -9.96
CA ARG A 87 -13.86 -4.70 -9.59
C ARG A 87 -13.89 -4.26 -8.13
N ARG A 88 -13.38 -5.11 -7.24
CA ARG A 88 -13.28 -4.84 -5.81
C ARG A 88 -11.86 -4.39 -5.51
N HIS A 89 -11.73 -3.14 -5.05
CA HIS A 89 -10.45 -2.51 -4.71
C HIS A 89 -10.64 -1.39 -3.66
N GLN A 90 -11.66 -1.51 -2.79
CA GLN A 90 -11.88 -0.52 -1.74
C GLN A 90 -10.86 -0.71 -0.60
N PRO A 91 -10.02 0.28 -0.28
CA PRO A 91 -9.08 0.18 0.84
C PRO A 91 -9.80 0.21 2.20
N GLU A 92 -9.29 -0.55 3.14
CA GLU A 92 -9.62 -0.52 4.57
C GLU A 92 -8.35 -0.24 5.40
N ILE A 93 -8.52 0.31 6.60
CA ILE A 93 -7.41 0.50 7.53
C ILE A 93 -7.01 -0.86 8.08
N PHE A 94 -5.74 -1.24 7.88
CA PHE A 94 -5.17 -2.48 8.41
C PHE A 94 -4.41 -2.24 9.71
N LEU A 95 -3.61 -1.16 9.77
CA LEU A 95 -2.89 -0.73 10.97
C LEU A 95 -2.99 0.77 11.14
N GLU A 96 -3.27 1.21 12.36
CA GLU A 96 -3.16 2.59 12.81
C GLU A 96 -2.82 2.62 14.31
N THR A 97 -2.43 3.78 14.82
CA THR A 97 -2.16 3.92 16.27
C THR A 97 -3.46 4.10 17.03
N THR A 98 -3.54 3.53 18.23
CA THR A 98 -4.64 3.77 19.17
C THR A 98 -4.37 4.96 20.09
N GLY A 99 -3.29 5.72 19.85
CA GLY A 99 -2.87 6.84 20.69
C GLY A 99 -1.90 7.78 19.99
N ASN A 100 -1.25 8.63 20.79
CA ASN A 100 -0.50 9.79 20.29
C ASN A 100 0.94 9.48 19.85
N LEU A 101 1.36 8.21 19.97
CA LEU A 101 2.65 7.77 19.47
C LEU A 101 2.63 7.82 17.95
N GLY A 102 3.54 8.60 17.37
CA GLY A 102 3.66 8.69 15.92
C GLY A 102 4.01 7.34 15.31
N PHE A 103 3.21 6.89 14.36
CA PHE A 103 3.49 5.73 13.52
C PHE A 103 3.65 6.24 12.09
N ALA A 104 4.88 6.23 11.60
CA ALA A 104 5.20 6.85 10.33
C ALA A 104 5.71 5.75 9.38
N PRO A 105 4.82 4.92 8.81
CA PRO A 105 5.22 3.75 8.04
C PRO A 105 5.98 4.20 6.79
N SER A 106 7.20 3.71 6.64
CA SER A 106 8.14 4.09 5.58
C SER A 106 8.31 3.00 4.54
N ASP A 107 8.07 1.74 4.89
CA ASP A 107 8.09 0.62 3.94
C ASP A 107 7.38 -0.63 4.49
N LEU A 108 7.05 -1.57 3.61
CA LEU A 108 6.38 -2.84 3.88
C LEU A 108 7.09 -3.98 3.16
N ALA A 109 7.20 -5.15 3.79
CA ALA A 109 7.68 -6.36 3.13
C ALA A 109 7.06 -7.62 3.73
N VAL A 110 6.70 -8.60 2.89
CA VAL A 110 6.32 -9.94 3.38
C VAL A 110 7.58 -10.78 3.52
N HIS A 111 7.78 -11.38 4.70
CA HIS A 111 8.87 -12.30 4.93
C HIS A 111 8.65 -13.60 4.15
N PRO A 112 9.51 -13.95 3.17
CA PRO A 112 9.19 -15.03 2.24
C PRO A 112 8.99 -16.41 2.89
N PRO A 113 9.78 -16.81 3.91
CA PRO A 113 9.58 -18.10 4.57
C PRO A 113 8.34 -18.20 5.48
N THR A 114 7.94 -17.10 6.14
CA THR A 114 6.86 -17.17 7.15
C THR A 114 5.55 -16.57 6.69
N GLY A 115 5.57 -15.68 5.69
CA GLY A 115 4.41 -14.91 5.25
C GLY A 115 3.96 -13.84 6.23
N ASP A 116 4.81 -13.46 7.19
CA ASP A 116 4.53 -12.34 8.10
C ASP A 116 4.81 -11.00 7.41
N LEU A 117 4.00 -9.99 7.70
CA LEU A 117 4.22 -8.64 7.18
C LEU A 117 5.13 -7.86 8.14
N PHE A 118 6.21 -7.30 7.62
CA PHE A 118 7.08 -6.39 8.32
C PHE A 118 6.79 -4.95 7.90
N VAL A 119 6.74 -4.05 8.87
CA VAL A 119 6.47 -2.62 8.67
C VAL A 119 7.63 -1.83 9.24
N ALA A 120 8.39 -1.16 8.38
CA ALA A 120 9.38 -0.18 8.81
C ALA A 120 8.67 1.14 9.12
N VAL A 121 9.05 1.80 10.22
CA VAL A 121 8.58 3.15 10.55
C VAL A 121 9.74 4.09 10.81
N GLY A 122 9.49 5.38 10.60
CA GLY A 122 10.39 6.46 10.97
C GLY A 122 10.64 7.43 9.82
N GLY A 123 11.80 8.07 9.86
CA GLY A 123 12.21 9.10 8.90
C GLY A 123 12.11 10.52 9.45
N ARG A 124 12.78 11.48 8.81
CA ARG A 124 12.83 12.90 9.22
C ARG A 124 13.20 13.12 10.70
N GLY A 125 14.14 12.34 11.23
CA GLY A 125 14.61 12.45 12.62
C GLY A 125 13.68 11.87 13.68
N THR A 126 12.56 11.24 13.27
CA THR A 126 11.69 10.51 14.20
C THR A 126 12.30 9.16 14.59
N ARG A 127 11.89 8.62 15.74
CA ARG A 127 12.33 7.29 16.20
C ARG A 127 11.92 6.23 15.19
N GLY A 128 12.91 5.47 14.69
CA GLY A 128 12.69 4.33 13.81
C GLY A 128 12.40 3.04 14.57
N ALA A 129 11.63 2.16 13.95
CA ALA A 129 11.40 0.79 14.42
C ALA A 129 10.97 -0.11 13.25
N VAL A 130 11.02 -1.42 13.47
CA VAL A 130 10.41 -2.42 12.57
C VAL A 130 9.41 -3.23 13.37
N TYR A 131 8.16 -3.24 12.92
CA TYR A 131 7.09 -4.04 13.49
C TYR A 131 6.92 -5.32 12.68
N ARG A 132 6.71 -6.44 13.36
CA ARG A 132 6.30 -7.71 12.75
C ARG A 132 4.83 -7.94 13.02
N VAL A 133 4.05 -8.14 11.97
CA VAL A 133 2.64 -8.53 12.02
C VAL A 133 2.54 -9.99 11.64
N SER A 134 2.17 -10.82 12.60
CA SER A 134 2.06 -12.27 12.42
C SER A 134 0.67 -12.75 12.80
N ASN A 135 0.12 -13.70 12.04
CA ASN A 135 -1.09 -14.43 12.44
C ASN A 135 -0.69 -15.61 13.36
N PRO A 136 -1.10 -15.63 14.64
CA PRO A 136 -0.74 -16.71 15.57
C PRO A 136 -1.29 -18.08 15.12
N LYS A 137 -2.51 -18.09 14.56
CA LYS A 137 -3.19 -19.31 14.13
C LYS A 137 -2.61 -19.94 12.85
N GLY A 138 -1.76 -19.20 12.14
CA GLY A 138 -1.06 -19.70 10.96
C GLY A 138 0.27 -20.38 11.27
N ARG A 139 0.67 -20.48 12.54
CA ARG A 139 1.92 -21.12 12.98
C ARG A 139 1.73 -22.62 12.81
N LYS A 140 2.19 -23.17 11.69
CA LYS A 140 2.74 -24.52 11.74
C LYS A 140 3.94 -24.40 12.66
N ASP A 141 3.85 -25.04 13.82
CA ASP A 141 4.96 -25.15 14.74
C ASP A 141 6.19 -25.60 13.94
N ALA A 142 7.29 -24.87 14.16
CA ALA A 142 8.56 -25.10 13.47
C ALA A 142 9.17 -26.44 13.91
#